data_AF-A0A3D2HTL5-F1
#
_entry.id   AF-A0A3D2HTL5-F1
#
_cell.length_a   1.000
_cell.length_b   1.000
_cell.length_c   1.000
_cell.angle_alpha   90.00
_cell.angle_beta   90.00
_cell.angle_gamma   90.00
#
_symmetry.space_group_name_H-M   'P 1'
#
loop_
_entity.id
_entity.type
_entity.pdbx_description
1 polymer ?
#
loop_
_entity_poly.entity_id
_entity_poly.type
_entity_poly.pdbx_seq_one_letter_code
_entity_poly.pdbx_strand_id
1 'polypeptide(L)'
;MAVTGGACFVSLFKFYEKHKKMKMPAKCIIGSAIITSLEFCCGCIVNLKYKLNVWDYSKCRLNIKGQICPFYSMLWAFLCIPVSVLCKKLSDIKSD
;
A
#
# COMPACT_ATOMS: atom_id res chain seq x y z
N MET A 1 3.81 3.21 -11.88
CA MET A 1 2.65 2.41 -11.44
C MET A 1 3.01 0.98 -11.12
N ALA A 2 3.48 0.18 -12.08
CA ALA A 2 3.87 -1.21 -11.83
C ALA A 2 4.98 -1.36 -10.76
N VAL A 3 6.00 -0.50 -10.79
CA VAL A 3 7.11 -0.53 -9.82
C VAL A 3 6.62 -0.25 -8.39
N THR A 4 5.84 0.82 -8.20
CA THR A 4 5.27 1.18 -6.88
C THR A 4 4.31 0.11 -6.38
N GLY A 5 3.43 -0.39 -7.24
CA GLY A 5 2.51 -1.48 -6.89
C GLY A 5 3.22 -2.77 -6.52
N GLY A 6 4.28 -3.14 -7.26
CA GLY A 6 5.15 -4.27 -6.94
C GLY A 6 5.88 -4.10 -5.61
N ALA A 7 6.43 -2.92 -5.35
CA ALA A 7 7.10 -2.60 -4.07
C ALA A 7 6.12 -2.67 -2.89
N CYS A 8 4.90 -2.16 -3.06
CA CYS A 8 3.81 -2.29 -2.08
C CYS A 8 3.48 -3.76 -1.82
N PHE A 9 3.25 -4.56 -2.88
CA PHE A 9 2.92 -5.97 -2.75
C PHE A 9 4.02 -6.78 -2.06
N VAL A 10 5.29 -6.60 -2.45
CA VAL A 10 6.42 -7.29 -1.83
C VAL A 10 6.56 -6.91 -0.35
N SER A 11 6.37 -5.63 -0.01
CA SER A 11 6.44 -5.15 1.38
C SER A 11 5.32 -5.75 2.23
N LEU A 12 4.10 -5.79 1.70
CA LEU A 12 2.94 -6.43 2.35
C LEU A 12 3.15 -7.93 2.52
N PHE A 13 3.60 -8.61 1.47
CA PHE A 13 3.82 -10.05 1.48
C PHE A 13 4.84 -10.43 2.56
N LYS A 14 6.00 -9.77 2.58
CA LYS A 14 7.03 -9.98 3.62
C LYS A 14 6.49 -9.70 5.03
N PHE A 15 5.70 -8.64 5.18
CA PHE A 15 5.10 -8.29 6.48
C PHE A 15 4.08 -9.35 6.94
N TYR A 16 3.19 -9.79 6.06
CA TYR A 16 2.17 -10.80 6.38
C TYR A 16 2.76 -12.19 6.59
N GLU A 17 3.81 -12.55 5.86
CA GLU A 17 4.56 -13.79 6.06
C GLU A 17 5.24 -13.80 7.44
N LYS A 18 5.91 -12.69 7.82
CA LYS A 18 6.51 -12.55 9.15
C LYS A 18 5.46 -12.54 10.28
N HIS A 19 4.28 -11.99 10.02
CA HIS A 19 3.21 -11.84 11.00
C HIS A 19 1.96 -12.69 10.67
N LYS A 20 2.15 -13.96 10.29
CA LYS A 20 1.05 -14.89 9.94
C LYS A 20 -0.05 -14.95 11.01
N LYS A 21 0.33 -14.96 12.29
CA LYS A 21 -0.58 -15.08 13.46
C LYS A 21 -1.37 -13.81 13.81
N MET A 22 -1.11 -12.68 13.16
CA MET A 22 -1.79 -11.41 13.46
C MET A 22 -3.25 -11.42 12.98
N LYS A 23 -4.15 -10.78 13.74
CA LYS A 23 -5.57 -10.64 13.41
C LYS A 23 -5.77 -9.86 12.10
N MET A 24 -6.79 -10.25 11.32
CA MET A 24 -7.13 -9.62 10.03
C MET A 24 -7.26 -8.09 10.07
N PRO A 25 -7.96 -7.47 11.03
CA PRO A 25 -8.11 -6.01 11.06
C PRO A 25 -6.77 -5.29 11.22
N ALA A 26 -5.90 -5.81 12.08
CA ALA A 26 -4.57 -5.25 12.31
C ALA A 26 -3.69 -5.35 11.04
N LYS A 27 -3.79 -6.47 10.31
CA LYS A 27 -3.13 -6.61 9.00
C LYS A 27 -3.61 -5.56 8.01
N CYS A 28 -4.92 -5.32 7.91
CA CYS A 28 -5.46 -4.31 6.98
C CYS A 28 -5.04 -2.88 7.35
N ILE A 29 -5.04 -2.53 8.65
CA ILE A 29 -4.61 -1.20 9.11
C ILE A 29 -3.12 -0.98 8.80
N ILE A 30 -2.28 -1.94 9.17
CA ILE A 30 -0.83 -1.83 8.92
C ILE A 30 -0.53 -1.88 7.42
N GLY A 31 -1.23 -2.73 6.68
CA GLY A 31 -1.06 -2.84 5.23
C GLY A 31 -1.43 -1.55 4.50
N SER A 32 -2.55 -0.93 4.86
CA SER A 32 -2.93 0.40 4.36
C SER A 32 -1.90 1.47 4.73
N ALA A 33 -1.35 1.44 5.95
CA ALA A 33 -0.31 2.38 6.37
C ALA A 33 1.00 2.21 5.56
N ILE A 34 1.41 0.97 5.26
CA ILE A 34 2.57 0.66 4.41
C ILE A 34 2.34 1.19 2.99
N ILE A 35 1.20 0.88 2.38
CA ILE A 35 0.87 1.35 1.02
C ILE A 35 0.89 2.88 1.00
N THR A 36 0.16 3.53 1.92
CA THR A 36 0.06 4.98 1.98
C THR A 36 1.43 5.65 2.17
N SER A 37 2.31 5.04 2.97
CA SER A 37 3.66 5.55 3.19
C SER A 37 4.53 5.42 1.93
N LEU A 38 4.46 4.29 1.22
CA LEU A 38 5.17 4.08 -0.04
C LEU A 38 4.64 5.00 -1.15
N GLU A 39 3.33 5.19 -1.24
CA GLU A 39 2.72 6.15 -2.16
C GLU A 39 3.16 7.58 -1.85
N PHE A 40 3.21 7.96 -0.58
CA PHE A 40 3.69 9.29 -0.17
C PHE A 40 5.16 9.50 -0.52
N CYS A 41 6.03 8.54 -0.20
CA CYS A 41 7.45 8.62 -0.56
C CYS A 41 7.65 8.67 -2.07
N CYS A 42 6.92 7.83 -2.82
CA CYS A 42 6.96 7.84 -4.27
C CYS A 42 6.49 9.19 -4.82
N GLY A 43 5.31 9.67 -4.40
CA GLY A 43 4.77 10.97 -4.78
C GLY A 43 5.73 12.12 -4.45
N CYS A 44 6.37 12.11 -3.27
CA CYS A 44 7.40 13.08 -2.93
C CYS A 44 8.57 13.04 -3.92
N ILE A 45 9.09 11.86 -4.26
CA ILE A 45 10.19 11.75 -5.23
C ILE A 45 9.72 12.21 -6.61
N VAL A 46 8.61 11.69 -7.13
CA VAL A 46 8.21 11.88 -8.52
C VAL A 46 7.65 13.29 -8.76
N ASN A 47 6.90 13.85 -7.81
CA ASN A 47 6.29 15.17 -7.95
C ASN A 47 7.11 16.31 -7.34
N LEU A 48 7.74 16.14 -6.16
CA LEU A 48 8.56 17.24 -5.60
C LEU A 48 9.94 17.31 -6.27
N LYS A 49 10.57 16.17 -6.56
CA LYS A 49 11.92 16.16 -7.15
C LYS A 49 11.90 16.24 -8.68
N TYR A 50 11.03 15.48 -9.33
CA TYR A 50 10.99 15.41 -10.80
C TYR A 50 9.86 16.23 -11.45
N LYS A 51 8.93 16.82 -10.66
CA LYS A 51 7.80 17.64 -11.15
C LYS A 51 6.98 16.98 -12.27
N LEU A 52 6.91 15.65 -12.28
CA LEU A 52 6.24 14.91 -13.35
C LEU A 52 4.70 14.93 -13.24
N ASN A 53 4.13 15.55 -12.20
CA ASN A 53 2.69 15.63 -11.92
C ASN A 53 1.96 14.28 -12.05
N VAL A 54 2.63 13.20 -11.66
CA VAL A 54 2.09 11.84 -11.68
C VAL A 54 1.30 11.65 -10.39
N TRP A 55 0.03 11.24 -10.48
CA TRP A 55 -0.86 11.14 -9.32
C TRP A 55 -1.11 12.48 -8.61
N ASP A 56 -1.58 13.46 -9.37
CA ASP A 56 -2.02 14.72 -8.81
C ASP A 56 -3.36 14.57 -8.06
N TYR A 57 -3.29 14.42 -6.74
CA TYR A 57 -4.47 14.41 -5.86
C TYR A 57 -4.83 15.81 -5.36
N SER A 58 -4.26 16.89 -5.92
CA SER A 58 -4.50 18.27 -5.47
C SER A 58 -5.97 18.68 -5.54
N LYS A 59 -6.77 18.03 -6.40
CA LYS A 59 -8.22 18.26 -6.52
C LYS A 59 -9.07 17.43 -5.55
N CYS A 60 -8.48 16.49 -4.81
CA CYS A 60 -9.21 15.68 -3.82
C CYS A 60 -9.26 16.37 -2.45
N ARG A 61 -10.43 16.37 -1.81
CA ARG A 61 -10.65 16.90 -0.45
C ARG A 61 -9.87 16.05 0.57
N LEU A 62 -9.17 16.70 1.50
CA LEU A 62 -8.27 16.09 2.50
C LEU A 62 -6.96 15.48 1.95
N ASN A 63 -6.50 15.90 0.77
CA ASN A 63 -5.18 15.48 0.29
C ASN A 63 -4.05 16.00 1.22
N ILE A 64 -2.98 15.21 1.37
CA ILE A 64 -1.75 15.64 2.03
C ILE A 64 -0.76 15.99 0.91
N LYS A 65 -0.47 17.29 0.76
CA LYS A 65 0.46 17.86 -0.25
C LYS A 65 0.10 17.49 -1.71
N GLY A 66 -1.16 17.14 -2.00
CA GLY A 66 -1.56 16.64 -3.32
C GLY A 66 -0.96 15.28 -3.71
N GLN A 67 -0.31 14.57 -2.78
CA GLN A 67 0.43 13.32 -3.06
C GLN A 67 -0.28 12.07 -2.57
N ILE A 68 -0.99 12.16 -1.44
CA ILE A 68 -1.82 11.07 -0.91
C ILE A 68 -3.16 11.64 -0.46
N CYS A 69 -4.17 10.79 -0.43
CA CYS A 69 -5.50 11.15 0.05
C CYS A 69 -6.02 10.06 0.99
N PRO A 70 -6.54 10.41 2.19
CA PRO A 70 -7.04 9.44 3.15
C PRO A 70 -8.19 8.59 2.60
N PHE A 71 -8.94 9.10 1.62
CA PHE A 71 -9.95 8.32 0.90
C PHE A 71 -9.34 7.11 0.18
N TYR A 72 -8.21 7.30 -0.51
CA TYR A 72 -7.49 6.21 -1.16
C TYR A 72 -6.82 5.29 -0.15
N SER A 73 -6.28 5.81 0.95
CA SER A 73 -5.81 5.00 2.08
C SER A 73 -6.89 4.05 2.63
N MET A 74 -8.14 4.51 2.68
CA MET A 74 -9.26 3.66 3.10
C MET A 74 -9.56 2.55 2.06
N LEU A 75 -9.52 2.88 0.77
CA LEU A 75 -9.62 1.88 -0.31
C LEU A 75 -8.49 0.84 -0.22
N TRP A 76 -7.27 1.25 0.09
CA TRP A 76 -6.14 0.35 0.30
C TRP A 76 -6.36 -0.59 1.49
N ALA A 77 -7.03 -0.13 2.56
CA ALA A 77 -7.40 -0.98 3.70
C ALA A 77 -8.41 -2.06 3.29
N PHE A 78 -9.37 -1.73 2.42
CA PHE A 78 -10.28 -2.73 1.84
C PHE A 78 -9.56 -3.70 0.92
N LEU A 79 -8.64 -3.21 0.08
CA LEU A 79 -7.84 -4.04 -0.82
C LEU A 79 -6.90 -4.99 -0.05
N CYS A 80 -6.48 -4.63 1.15
CA CYS A 80 -5.68 -5.50 2.02
C CYS A 80 -6.42 -6.79 2.39
N ILE A 81 -7.76 -6.83 2.37
CA ILE A 81 -8.54 -8.04 2.67
C ILE A 81 -8.25 -9.15 1.65
N PRO A 82 -8.54 -9.01 0.34
CA PRO A 82 -8.22 -10.05 -0.64
C PRO A 82 -6.71 -10.28 -0.77
N VAL A 83 -5.89 -9.24 -0.62
CA VAL A 83 -4.42 -9.37 -0.65
C VAL A 83 -3.91 -10.25 0.49
N SER A 84 -4.49 -10.15 1.69
CA SER A 84 -4.10 -10.99 2.83
C SER A 84 -4.43 -12.47 2.59
N VAL A 85 -5.57 -12.76 1.96
CA VAL A 85 -5.97 -14.13 1.57
C VAL A 85 -5.02 -14.68 0.51
N LEU A 86 -4.70 -13.86 -0.49
CA LEU A 86 -3.74 -14.21 -1.54
C LEU A 86 -2.34 -14.48 -0.97
N CYS A 87 -1.84 -13.60 -0.09
CA CYS A 87 -0.54 -13.77 0.57
C CYS A 87 -0.49 -15.04 1.41
N LYS A 88 -1.59 -15.38 2.10
CA LYS A 88 -1.68 -16.62 2.86
C LYS A 88 -1.56 -17.84 1.93
N LYS A 89 -2.36 -17.89 0.85
CA LYS A 89 -2.27 -18.97 -0.16
C LYS A 89 -0.88 -19.10 -0.77
N LEU A 90 -0.28 -17.98 -1.16
CA LEU A 90 1.07 -17.95 -1.76
C LEU A 90 2.14 -18.44 -0.77
N SER A 91 2.01 -18.09 0.51
CA SER A 91 2.95 -18.54 1.53
C SER A 91 2.77 -20.02 1.88
N ASP A 92 1.55 -20.55 1.78
CA ASP A 92 1.29 -21.98 1.92
C ASP A 92 1.90 -22.76 0.75
N ILE A 93 1.75 -22.30 -0.50
CA ILE A 93 2.39 -22.90 -1.69
C ILE A 93 3.92 -22.90 -1.58
N LYS A 94 4.52 -21.85 -1.03
CA LYS A 94 5.98 -21.77 -0.86
C LYS A 94 6.52 -22.71 0.24
N SER A 95 5.65 -23.23 1.09
CA SER A 95 6.03 -24.12 2.19
C SER A 95 5.95 -25.61 1.83
N ASP A 96 5.43 -25.94 0.64
CA ASP A 96 5.52 -27.24 -0.05
C ASP A 96 6.78 -27.27 -0.95
#